data_AF-A0A6A1XMC8-F1
#
_entry.id   AF-A0A6A1XMC8-F1
#
_cell.length_a   1.000
_cell.length_b   1.000
_cell.length_c   1.000
_cell.angle_alpha   90.00
_cell.angle_beta   90.00
_cell.angle_gamma   90.00
#
_symmetry.space_group_name_H-M   'P 1'
#
loop_
_entity.id
_entity.type
_entity.pdbx_description
1 polymer ?
#
loop_
_entity_poly.entity_id
_entity_poly.type
_entity_poly.pdbx_seq_one_letter_code
_entity_poly.pdbx_strand_id
1 'polypeptide(L)'
;MMRVSGLLNQSLYAVALTVCMFMLCGCNDLGTKECPRCQTFKSGMSRNLSGQKPIVNVYLENSGSMFGYVNGLTEFEESVYSYLSDICLSGIDSLNLYYINNRIIPQQSNLGHSARIKDFIEKLSPNHFVSAGGSLGVTDIAEMMTSILDKTDDETVSIFISDCIFSPGSGVNASEYLVNQQIGIKVAFADKLKDYNDLCVKAYRLNGKFKGRYYNRLNQPTNINEIRPFYLLLIGSEEMVNVITRKVPEDKIKGRGVEHSFTISNMPHKVNYEIVGIPKIGTFKKCMKNPKYHIVDAEKASKGKNKGNFMFSLGVDFSDFPIENDYLLEPENYELNSKDYALSVSTFKGKGKHSHLLGFTLNSKMPKPGKCDLKVALKKRLPSWIIQCTDEEGLDIHEGDAMTQTYGLRYLFEGIYEAFTKDDNNNFAELKVFIN
;
A
#
# COMPACT_ATOMS: atom_id res chain seq x y z
N MET A 1 60.38 60.61 64.02
CA MET A 1 60.74 59.91 62.76
C MET A 1 59.53 59.11 62.30
N MET A 2 59.10 59.32 61.04
CA MET A 2 58.21 58.48 60.18
C MET A 2 56.80 58.12 60.72
N ARG A 3 55.69 58.66 60.17
CA ARG A 3 54.93 58.20 58.96
C ARG A 3 54.47 56.72 59.10
N VAL A 4 53.22 56.27 58.87
CA VAL A 4 52.07 56.74 58.06
C VAL A 4 50.87 55.78 58.27
N SER A 5 49.63 56.31 58.20
CA SER A 5 48.29 55.71 57.82
C SER A 5 47.86 54.31 58.28
N GLY A 6 46.58 53.97 58.55
CA GLY A 6 45.28 54.61 58.33
C GLY A 6 44.17 53.55 58.19
N LEU A 7 42.89 53.97 58.35
CA LEU A 7 41.60 53.28 58.07
C LEU A 7 41.17 52.20 59.10
N LEU A 8 40.22 52.39 60.04
CA LEU A 8 38.85 52.98 60.06
C LEU A 8 37.78 52.21 59.23
N ASN A 9 37.09 51.31 59.93
CA ASN A 9 35.62 51.29 60.15
C ASN A 9 34.66 51.05 58.97
N GLN A 10 33.93 49.91 59.00
CA GLN A 10 32.58 49.72 58.45
C GLN A 10 31.99 48.40 59.00
N SER A 11 30.99 48.49 59.89
CA SER A 11 29.56 48.17 59.67
C SER A 11 29.21 46.74 60.15
N LEU A 12 28.62 46.51 61.34
CA LEU A 12 27.42 47.08 61.95
C LEU A 12 26.15 46.92 61.10
N TYR A 13 25.96 45.74 60.46
CA TYR A 13 24.67 45.31 59.87
C TYR A 13 24.51 43.78 59.86
N ALA A 14 24.77 43.11 60.98
CA ALA A 14 24.61 41.64 61.08
C ALA A 14 23.36 41.17 61.86
N VAL A 15 22.42 42.07 62.21
CA VAL A 15 21.27 41.70 63.07
C VAL A 15 19.89 42.16 62.51
N ALA A 16 19.79 42.57 61.24
CA ALA A 16 18.53 43.09 60.70
C ALA A 16 18.10 42.47 59.35
N LEU A 17 18.34 41.18 59.12
CA LEU A 17 17.87 40.50 57.90
C LEU A 17 17.56 39.02 58.08
N THR A 18 16.95 38.66 59.21
CA THR A 18 16.49 37.29 59.51
C THR A 18 14.97 37.19 59.75
N VAL A 19 14.17 38.13 59.22
CA VAL A 19 12.70 38.16 59.45
C VAL A 19 11.84 38.26 58.18
N CYS A 20 12.39 38.45 56.97
CA CYS A 20 11.53 38.61 55.77
C CYS A 20 12.03 37.87 54.52
N MET A 21 12.09 36.54 54.57
CA MET A 21 11.92 35.67 53.39
C MET A 21 11.99 34.21 53.84
N PHE A 22 10.84 33.56 54.00
CA PHE A 22 10.54 32.17 53.63
C PHE A 22 9.12 31.82 54.13
N MET A 23 8.14 32.66 53.77
CA MET A 23 6.75 32.22 53.58
C MET A 23 6.57 31.81 52.11
N LEU A 24 7.27 30.75 51.70
CA LEU A 24 7.02 30.02 50.46
C LEU A 24 7.35 28.53 50.68
N CYS A 25 6.76 27.92 51.71
CA CYS A 25 6.47 26.49 51.67
C CYS A 25 5.07 26.32 51.07
N GLY A 26 4.95 26.71 49.81
CA GLY A 26 3.85 26.30 48.95
C GLY A 26 4.07 24.84 48.56
N CYS A 27 3.00 24.06 48.62
CA CYS A 27 2.91 22.68 48.19
C CYS A 27 3.78 22.36 46.97
N ASN A 28 4.89 21.68 47.18
CA ASN A 28 5.59 20.94 46.13
C ASN A 28 5.56 19.44 46.45
N ASP A 29 4.34 18.97 46.73
CA ASP A 29 3.99 17.57 46.54
C ASP A 29 3.30 17.45 45.17
N LEU A 30 4.03 17.87 44.12
CA LEU A 30 3.73 17.45 42.75
C LEU A 30 4.16 16.00 42.65
N GLY A 31 3.30 15.15 43.21
CA GLY A 31 3.42 13.71 43.15
C GLY A 31 3.81 13.30 41.75
N THR A 32 4.93 12.61 41.67
CA THR A 32 5.26 11.64 40.62
C THR A 32 4.19 10.55 40.63
N LYS A 33 2.94 10.90 40.31
CA LYS A 33 1.93 9.94 39.94
C LYS A 33 2.32 9.43 38.56
N GLU A 34 3.04 8.32 38.58
CA GLU A 34 3.21 7.47 37.41
C GLU A 34 1.83 7.29 36.76
N CYS A 35 1.73 7.48 35.44
CA CYS A 35 0.54 7.10 34.68
C CYS A 35 0.70 5.61 34.35
N PRO A 36 0.02 4.67 35.03
CA PRO A 36 0.31 3.25 34.86
C PRO A 36 -0.01 2.75 33.44
N ARG A 37 -0.97 3.40 32.76
CA ARG A 37 -1.32 3.08 31.35
C ARG A 37 -0.31 3.62 30.33
N CYS A 38 0.50 4.62 30.68
CA CYS A 38 1.42 5.28 29.75
C CYS A 38 2.74 4.51 29.55
N GLN A 39 3.02 3.46 30.35
CA GLN A 39 4.31 2.75 30.37
C GLN A 39 4.51 1.70 29.26
N THR A 40 3.54 1.51 28.35
CA THR A 40 3.54 0.37 27.39
C THR A 40 3.86 0.71 25.93
N PHE A 41 4.43 1.88 25.63
CA PHE A 41 4.70 2.27 24.23
C PHE A 41 6.13 2.78 24.00
N LYS A 42 6.96 1.96 23.33
CA LYS A 42 8.24 2.38 22.75
C LYS A 42 8.11 2.40 21.23
N SER A 43 8.11 3.57 20.62
CA SER A 43 8.23 3.71 19.17
C SER A 43 9.71 3.58 18.78
N GLY A 44 10.10 2.46 18.17
CA GLY A 44 11.44 2.29 17.62
C GLY A 44 11.63 3.06 16.30
N MET A 45 12.80 3.63 16.10
CA MET A 45 13.22 4.45 14.95
C MET A 45 12.92 3.81 13.58
N SER A 46 12.69 4.70 12.59
CA SER A 46 12.56 4.39 11.17
C SER A 46 13.89 3.93 10.57
N ARG A 47 13.83 2.97 9.63
CA ARG A 47 15.00 2.51 8.86
C ARG A 47 15.25 3.46 7.70
N ASN A 48 16.52 3.77 7.45
CA ASN A 48 16.96 4.37 6.20
C ASN A 48 16.86 3.30 5.11
N LEU A 49 16.26 3.63 3.97
CA LEU A 49 16.38 2.81 2.76
C LEU A 49 17.85 2.76 2.35
N SER A 50 18.34 1.57 2.01
CA SER A 50 19.66 1.40 1.45
C SER A 50 19.71 2.04 0.05
N GLY A 51 20.87 2.56 -0.34
CA GLY A 51 21.09 3.16 -1.67
C GLY A 51 21.22 2.13 -2.79
N GLN A 52 20.75 0.89 -2.59
CA GLN A 52 20.88 -0.18 -3.56
C GLN A 52 19.94 0.04 -4.74
N LYS A 53 20.42 -0.32 -5.94
CA LYS A 53 19.68 -0.15 -7.19
C LYS A 53 19.15 -1.52 -7.62
N PRO A 54 17.86 -1.64 -7.96
CA PRO A 54 17.29 -2.92 -8.34
C PRO A 54 17.72 -3.35 -9.74
N ILE A 55 17.81 -4.66 -9.95
CA ILE A 55 17.82 -5.31 -11.26
C ILE A 55 16.36 -5.54 -11.67
N VAL A 56 15.93 -4.99 -12.80
CA VAL A 56 14.54 -5.09 -13.25
C VAL A 56 14.40 -6.16 -14.32
N ASN A 57 13.60 -7.19 -14.05
CA ASN A 57 13.28 -8.25 -15.01
C ASN A 57 11.84 -8.07 -15.51
N VAL A 58 11.66 -7.71 -16.78
CA VAL A 58 10.34 -7.47 -17.37
C VAL A 58 9.88 -8.70 -18.14
N TYR A 59 8.71 -9.22 -17.81
CA TYR A 59 8.07 -10.36 -18.44
C TYR A 59 6.75 -9.92 -19.09
N LEU A 60 6.75 -9.77 -20.41
CA LEU A 60 5.54 -9.48 -21.17
C LEU A 60 4.92 -10.79 -21.65
N GLU A 61 3.68 -11.05 -21.28
CA GLU A 61 2.95 -12.20 -21.80
C GLU A 61 2.79 -12.09 -23.32
N ASN A 62 3.11 -13.17 -24.05
CA ASN A 62 3.01 -13.22 -25.51
C ASN A 62 2.00 -14.26 -26.03
N SER A 63 0.98 -14.60 -25.24
CA SER A 63 -0.10 -15.49 -25.66
C SER A 63 -1.02 -14.83 -26.71
N GLY A 64 -1.92 -15.63 -27.30
CA GLY A 64 -2.86 -15.17 -28.32
C GLY A 64 -3.86 -14.12 -27.82
N SER A 65 -4.17 -14.07 -26.52
CA SER A 65 -5.06 -13.05 -25.95
C SER A 65 -4.44 -11.66 -26.03
N MET A 66 -3.12 -11.56 -25.96
CA MET A 66 -2.38 -10.28 -26.01
C MET A 66 -2.33 -9.65 -27.42
N PHE A 67 -2.69 -10.39 -28.47
CA PHE A 67 -2.52 -9.94 -29.87
C PHE A 67 -3.30 -8.66 -30.19
N GLY A 68 -4.46 -8.47 -29.56
CA GLY A 68 -5.26 -7.26 -29.78
C GLY A 68 -4.60 -5.98 -29.25
N TYR A 69 -3.75 -6.07 -28.23
CA TYR A 69 -3.07 -4.92 -27.63
C TYR A 69 -1.84 -4.46 -28.41
N VAL A 70 -1.23 -5.36 -29.19
CA VAL A 70 0.00 -5.10 -29.98
C VAL A 70 -0.28 -4.99 -31.47
N ASN A 71 -1.54 -4.74 -31.86
CA ASN A 71 -1.95 -4.65 -33.26
C ASN A 71 -1.98 -3.19 -33.75
N GLY A 72 -0.78 -2.62 -33.92
CA GLY A 72 -0.57 -1.22 -34.25
C GLY A 72 -0.40 -0.35 -33.01
N LEU A 73 -0.30 0.97 -33.19
CA LEU A 73 -0.07 1.89 -32.08
C LEU A 73 -1.29 1.94 -31.14
N THR A 74 -1.13 1.41 -29.93
CA THR A 74 -2.15 1.37 -28.89
C THR A 74 -1.69 2.11 -27.63
N GLU A 75 -2.64 2.52 -26.78
CA GLU A 75 -2.30 3.05 -25.45
C GLU A 75 -1.61 2.00 -24.57
N PHE A 76 -1.75 0.70 -24.89
CA PHE A 76 -0.96 -0.35 -24.23
C PHE A 76 0.54 -0.18 -24.52
N GLU A 77 0.92 -0.05 -25.79
CA GLU A 77 2.32 0.19 -26.18
C GLU A 77 2.84 1.49 -25.56
N GLU A 78 2.01 2.55 -25.54
CA GLU A 78 2.37 3.84 -24.91
C GLU A 78 2.61 3.72 -23.41
N SER A 79 1.70 3.09 -22.66
CA SER A 79 1.81 2.90 -21.21
C SER A 79 3.04 2.06 -20.85
N VAL A 80 3.24 0.92 -21.53
CA VAL A 80 4.38 0.04 -21.28
C VAL A 80 5.69 0.73 -21.66
N TYR A 81 5.74 1.38 -22.81
CA TYR A 81 6.95 2.08 -23.25
C TYR A 81 7.35 3.21 -22.30
N SER A 82 6.38 4.05 -21.92
CA SER A 82 6.65 5.16 -21.01
C SER A 82 7.12 4.64 -19.66
N TYR A 83 6.44 3.64 -19.11
CA TYR A 83 6.78 3.14 -17.78
C TYR A 83 8.16 2.50 -17.73
N LEU A 84 8.49 1.64 -18.71
CA LEU A 84 9.82 1.01 -18.77
C LEU A 84 10.92 2.02 -19.05
N SER A 85 10.66 3.05 -19.88
CA SER A 85 11.60 4.13 -20.14
C SER A 85 11.89 4.95 -18.88
N ASP A 86 10.86 5.33 -18.13
CA ASP A 86 11.01 6.08 -16.88
C ASP A 86 11.74 5.24 -15.82
N ILE A 87 11.44 3.94 -15.73
CA ILE A 87 12.16 2.99 -14.85
C ILE A 87 13.64 2.97 -15.22
N CYS A 88 13.97 2.83 -16.50
CA CYS A 88 15.36 2.83 -16.97
C CYS A 88 16.10 4.13 -16.62
N LEU A 89 15.40 5.27 -16.67
CA LEU A 89 15.97 6.58 -16.34
C LEU A 89 16.00 6.86 -14.82
N SER A 90 15.31 6.06 -14.01
CA SER A 90 15.21 6.25 -12.55
C SER A 90 16.47 5.80 -11.78
N GLY A 91 17.52 5.34 -12.46
CA GLY A 91 18.76 4.92 -11.83
C GLY A 91 18.66 3.57 -11.13
N ILE A 92 18.02 2.61 -11.81
CA ILE A 92 18.14 1.16 -11.57
C ILE A 92 19.55 0.65 -11.93
N ASP A 93 19.86 -0.61 -11.63
CA ASP A 93 21.14 -1.22 -12.00
C ASP A 93 21.12 -1.72 -13.45
N SER A 94 20.16 -2.59 -13.77
CA SER A 94 19.95 -3.09 -15.13
C SER A 94 18.48 -3.41 -15.40
N LEU A 95 18.13 -3.49 -16.69
CA LEU A 95 16.79 -3.85 -17.15
C LEU A 95 16.90 -4.94 -18.21
N ASN A 96 16.26 -6.08 -17.93
CA ASN A 96 16.20 -7.27 -18.76
C ASN A 96 14.78 -7.46 -19.28
N LEU A 97 14.66 -7.85 -20.55
CA LEU A 97 13.37 -7.97 -21.25
C LEU A 97 13.15 -9.41 -21.67
N TYR A 98 11.97 -9.93 -21.34
CA TYR A 98 11.54 -11.29 -21.63
C TYR A 98 10.11 -11.26 -22.17
N TYR A 99 9.82 -12.20 -23.08
CA TYR A 99 8.46 -12.68 -23.24
C TYR A 99 8.23 -13.88 -22.32
N ILE A 100 6.96 -14.13 -21.97
CA ILE A 100 6.57 -15.29 -21.18
C ILE A 100 5.23 -15.87 -21.66
N ASN A 101 5.14 -17.19 -21.65
CA ASN A 101 3.91 -17.96 -21.78
C ASN A 101 4.08 -19.30 -21.05
N ASN A 102 4.34 -20.40 -21.75
CA ASN A 102 4.73 -21.67 -21.14
C ASN A 102 6.23 -21.75 -20.77
N ARG A 103 7.01 -20.72 -21.11
CA ARG A 103 8.42 -20.57 -20.73
C ARG A 103 8.86 -19.10 -20.82
N ILE A 104 9.97 -18.76 -20.18
CA ILE A 104 10.64 -17.46 -20.32
C ILE A 104 11.44 -17.43 -21.63
N ILE A 105 11.25 -16.38 -22.43
CA ILE A 105 11.90 -16.19 -23.74
C ILE A 105 12.68 -14.87 -23.73
N PRO A 106 14.02 -14.90 -23.55
CA PRO A 106 14.84 -13.69 -23.51
C PRO A 106 14.78 -12.86 -24.80
N GLN A 107 14.53 -11.56 -24.67
CA GLN A 107 14.60 -10.60 -25.77
C GLN A 107 15.98 -9.93 -25.75
N GLN A 108 16.96 -10.60 -26.37
CA GLN A 108 18.32 -10.10 -26.42
C GLN A 108 18.50 -9.08 -27.54
N SER A 109 19.13 -7.94 -27.23
CA SER A 109 19.69 -7.04 -28.23
C SER A 109 21.02 -6.45 -27.73
N ASN A 110 22.01 -6.37 -28.64
CA ASN A 110 23.31 -5.76 -28.40
C ASN A 110 23.25 -4.22 -28.35
N LEU A 111 22.14 -3.68 -27.82
CA LEU A 111 21.84 -2.26 -27.74
C LEU A 111 22.03 -1.75 -26.31
N GLY A 112 22.36 -0.46 -26.17
CA GLY A 112 22.28 0.24 -24.88
C GLY A 112 20.84 0.31 -24.37
N HIS A 113 20.64 0.57 -23.07
CA HIS A 113 19.34 0.38 -22.40
C HIS A 113 18.16 1.10 -23.08
N SER A 114 18.27 2.41 -23.35
CA SER A 114 17.17 3.17 -23.97
C SER A 114 16.84 2.70 -25.38
N ALA A 115 17.85 2.33 -26.16
CA ALA A 115 17.67 1.79 -27.50
C ALA A 115 17.05 0.38 -27.47
N ARG A 116 17.39 -0.43 -26.47
CA ARG A 116 16.82 -1.77 -26.25
C ARG A 116 15.33 -1.72 -25.93
N ILE A 117 14.92 -0.79 -25.05
CA ILE A 117 13.50 -0.63 -24.70
C ILE A 117 12.71 -0.18 -25.92
N LYS A 118 13.22 0.82 -26.65
CA LYS A 118 12.60 1.29 -27.89
C LYS A 118 12.46 0.15 -28.91
N ASP A 119 13.53 -0.61 -29.15
CA ASP A 119 13.52 -1.78 -30.05
C ASP A 119 12.51 -2.85 -29.62
N PHE A 120 12.41 -3.13 -28.31
CA PHE A 120 11.44 -4.07 -27.76
C PHE A 120 10.00 -3.64 -28.01
N ILE A 121 9.69 -2.34 -27.83
CA ILE A 121 8.35 -1.79 -28.08
C ILE A 121 8.03 -1.73 -29.58
N GLU A 122 8.95 -1.26 -30.42
CA GLU A 122 8.73 -1.17 -31.88
C GLU A 122 8.53 -2.55 -32.53
N LYS A 123 8.98 -3.63 -31.88
CA LYS A 123 8.76 -5.01 -32.30
C LYS A 123 7.45 -5.61 -31.80
N LEU A 124 6.72 -4.96 -30.90
CA LEU A 124 5.44 -5.47 -30.43
C LEU A 124 4.47 -5.60 -31.61
N SER A 125 4.20 -6.84 -31.96
CA SER A 125 3.26 -7.20 -33.03
C SER A 125 2.86 -8.66 -32.88
N PRO A 126 1.68 -9.06 -33.37
CA PRO A 126 1.28 -10.46 -33.38
C PRO A 126 2.31 -11.37 -34.07
N ASN A 127 2.89 -10.90 -35.19
CA ASN A 127 3.89 -11.65 -35.94
C ASN A 127 5.18 -11.86 -35.14
N HIS A 128 5.61 -10.86 -34.36
CA HIS A 128 6.80 -11.00 -33.52
C HIS A 128 6.54 -11.96 -32.35
N PHE A 129 5.35 -11.93 -31.73
CA PHE A 129 4.96 -12.89 -30.69
C PHE A 129 4.99 -14.32 -31.21
N VAL A 130 4.44 -14.56 -32.41
CA VAL A 130 4.50 -15.87 -33.09
C VAL A 130 5.95 -16.29 -33.34
N SER A 131 6.78 -15.37 -33.84
CA SER A 131 8.18 -15.65 -34.20
C SER A 131 9.06 -15.92 -32.97
N ALA A 132 8.76 -15.30 -31.82
CA ALA A 132 9.47 -15.54 -30.57
C ALA A 132 9.18 -16.93 -29.98
N GLY A 133 8.01 -17.50 -30.30
CA GLY A 133 7.62 -18.87 -29.97
C GLY A 133 6.98 -19.07 -28.59
N GLY A 134 7.00 -20.32 -28.12
CA GLY A 134 6.23 -20.78 -26.95
C GLY A 134 4.81 -21.22 -27.31
N SER A 135 3.97 -21.45 -26.32
CA SER A 135 2.56 -21.83 -26.50
C SER A 135 1.65 -20.60 -26.53
N LEU A 136 1.00 -20.36 -27.68
CA LEU A 136 0.14 -19.19 -27.87
C LEU A 136 -1.33 -19.44 -27.49
N GLY A 137 -1.75 -20.71 -27.33
CA GLY A 137 -3.16 -21.10 -27.28
C GLY A 137 -3.73 -21.34 -25.89
N VAL A 138 -2.88 -21.60 -24.89
CA VAL A 138 -3.26 -21.79 -23.48
C VAL A 138 -2.10 -21.27 -22.63
N THR A 139 -2.42 -20.47 -21.62
CA THR A 139 -1.47 -19.97 -20.64
C THR A 139 -1.88 -20.44 -19.25
N ASP A 140 -0.95 -21.08 -18.54
CA ASP A 140 -1.08 -21.40 -17.12
C ASP A 140 -0.45 -20.25 -16.31
N ILE A 141 -1.30 -19.42 -15.69
CA ILE A 141 -0.84 -18.24 -14.94
C ILE A 141 -0.11 -18.67 -13.67
N ALA A 142 -0.50 -19.78 -13.03
CA ALA A 142 0.21 -20.30 -11.87
C ALA A 142 1.65 -20.73 -12.21
N GLU A 143 1.85 -21.42 -13.33
CA GLU A 143 3.20 -21.79 -13.80
C GLU A 143 4.05 -20.57 -14.19
N MET A 144 3.43 -19.55 -14.82
CA MET A 144 4.12 -18.29 -15.11
C MET A 144 4.56 -17.57 -13.84
N MET A 145 3.67 -17.45 -12.84
CA MET A 145 3.99 -16.83 -11.56
C MET A 145 5.12 -17.57 -10.86
N THR A 146 5.09 -18.91 -10.87
CA THR A 146 6.19 -19.75 -10.34
C THR A 146 7.51 -19.42 -11.03
N SER A 147 7.51 -19.40 -12.38
CA SER A 147 8.71 -19.10 -13.18
C SER A 147 9.27 -17.70 -12.91
N ILE A 148 8.41 -16.72 -12.67
CA ILE A 148 8.79 -15.33 -12.35
C ILE A 148 9.36 -15.23 -10.94
N LEU A 149 8.71 -15.86 -9.95
CA LEU A 149 9.15 -15.89 -8.57
C LEU A 149 10.51 -16.60 -8.41
N ASP A 150 10.77 -17.65 -9.19
CA ASP A 150 12.08 -18.33 -9.25
C ASP A 150 13.22 -17.43 -9.76
N LYS A 151 12.87 -16.32 -10.44
CA LYS A 151 13.81 -15.30 -10.94
C LYS A 151 13.78 -14.00 -10.16
N THR A 152 13.13 -14.00 -8.99
CA THR A 152 12.99 -12.84 -8.13
C THR A 152 13.74 -13.08 -6.82
N ASP A 153 14.82 -12.38 -6.54
CA ASP A 153 15.59 -12.40 -5.29
C ASP A 153 15.68 -11.01 -4.65
N ASP A 154 16.51 -10.86 -3.61
CA ASP A 154 16.70 -9.63 -2.83
C ASP A 154 17.12 -8.41 -3.66
N GLU A 155 17.77 -8.60 -4.81
CA GLU A 155 18.29 -7.53 -5.66
C GLU A 155 17.38 -7.21 -6.85
N THR A 156 16.38 -8.06 -7.10
CA THR A 156 15.56 -7.99 -8.31
C THR A 156 14.14 -7.52 -8.05
N VAL A 157 13.59 -6.80 -9.03
CA VAL A 157 12.15 -6.57 -9.15
C VAL A 157 11.69 -7.15 -10.49
N SER A 158 10.79 -8.13 -10.41
CA SER A 158 10.12 -8.68 -11.58
C SER A 158 8.88 -7.87 -11.92
N ILE A 159 8.71 -7.49 -13.19
CA ILE A 159 7.53 -6.80 -13.71
C ILE A 159 6.83 -7.74 -14.68
N PHE A 160 5.65 -8.22 -14.33
CA PHE A 160 4.80 -9.01 -15.19
C PHE A 160 3.75 -8.13 -15.89
N ILE A 161 3.59 -8.29 -17.20
CA ILE A 161 2.68 -7.49 -18.04
C ILE A 161 1.77 -8.44 -18.82
N SER A 162 0.46 -8.34 -18.60
CA SER A 162 -0.51 -9.30 -19.16
C SER A 162 -1.94 -8.76 -19.11
N ASP A 163 -2.83 -9.30 -19.93
CA ASP A 163 -4.28 -9.07 -19.80
C ASP A 163 -4.94 -9.93 -18.70
N CYS A 164 -4.17 -10.85 -18.12
CA CYS A 164 -4.50 -11.75 -17.02
C CYS A 164 -5.79 -12.56 -17.24
N ILE A 165 -6.10 -12.88 -18.50
CA ILE A 165 -7.27 -13.70 -18.84
C ILE A 165 -6.94 -15.17 -18.63
N PHE A 166 -7.75 -15.83 -17.80
CA PHE A 166 -7.68 -17.29 -17.63
C PHE A 166 -8.40 -17.99 -18.79
N SER A 167 -7.67 -18.66 -19.68
CA SER A 167 -8.30 -19.47 -20.75
C SER A 167 -8.01 -20.96 -20.58
N PRO A 168 -8.91 -21.72 -19.91
CA PRO A 168 -8.73 -23.17 -19.74
C PRO A 168 -8.82 -23.95 -21.06
N GLY A 169 -9.49 -23.38 -22.06
CA GLY A 169 -9.75 -24.00 -23.34
C GLY A 169 -10.95 -24.96 -23.34
N SER A 170 -11.30 -25.43 -24.54
CA SER A 170 -12.48 -26.27 -24.76
C SER A 170 -12.33 -27.65 -24.09
N GLY A 171 -13.43 -28.14 -23.50
CA GLY A 171 -13.49 -29.45 -22.84
C GLY A 171 -12.93 -29.49 -21.41
N VAL A 172 -12.48 -28.34 -20.87
CA VAL A 172 -12.01 -28.21 -19.49
C VAL A 172 -13.10 -27.61 -18.61
N ASN A 173 -13.24 -28.12 -17.38
CA ASN A 173 -14.14 -27.53 -16.39
C ASN A 173 -13.54 -26.20 -15.90
N ALA A 174 -14.13 -25.09 -16.34
CA ALA A 174 -13.58 -23.76 -16.07
C ALA A 174 -13.55 -23.41 -14.58
N SER A 175 -14.56 -23.84 -13.80
CA SER A 175 -14.61 -23.59 -12.36
C SER A 175 -13.51 -24.36 -11.62
N GLU A 176 -13.31 -25.63 -11.96
CA GLU A 176 -12.22 -26.44 -11.40
C GLU A 176 -10.85 -25.88 -11.79
N TYR A 177 -10.70 -25.46 -13.05
CA TYR A 177 -9.47 -24.82 -13.52
C TYR A 177 -9.12 -23.55 -12.74
N LEU A 178 -10.08 -22.63 -12.57
CA LEU A 178 -9.86 -21.37 -11.84
C LEU A 178 -9.47 -21.63 -10.37
N VAL A 179 -10.12 -22.60 -9.71
CA VAL A 179 -9.75 -23.01 -8.34
C VAL A 179 -8.33 -23.58 -8.30
N ASN A 180 -7.97 -24.44 -9.25
CA ASN A 180 -6.61 -25.00 -9.33
C ASN A 180 -5.56 -23.92 -9.58
N GLN A 181 -5.86 -22.94 -10.42
CA GLN A 181 -4.99 -21.79 -10.67
C GLN A 181 -4.79 -20.93 -9.42
N GLN A 182 -5.86 -20.59 -8.70
CA GLN A 182 -5.79 -19.86 -7.42
C GLN A 182 -4.91 -20.60 -6.41
N ILE A 183 -5.10 -21.92 -6.27
CA ILE A 183 -4.29 -22.77 -5.38
C ILE A 183 -2.82 -22.77 -5.81
N GLY A 184 -2.54 -22.93 -7.11
CA GLY A 184 -1.17 -22.92 -7.64
C GLY A 184 -0.46 -21.59 -7.39
N ILE A 185 -1.14 -20.47 -7.67
CA ILE A 185 -0.61 -19.11 -7.42
C ILE A 185 -0.33 -18.93 -5.93
N LYS A 186 -1.28 -19.30 -5.06
CA LYS A 186 -1.08 -19.26 -3.60
C LYS A 186 0.13 -20.05 -3.16
N VAL A 187 0.31 -21.28 -3.66
CA VAL A 187 1.45 -22.12 -3.31
C VAL A 187 2.75 -21.46 -3.77
N ALA A 188 2.82 -20.95 -5.00
CA ALA A 188 4.01 -20.29 -5.53
C ALA A 188 4.44 -19.09 -4.68
N PHE A 189 3.50 -18.20 -4.34
CA PHE A 189 3.80 -17.06 -3.46
C PHE A 189 4.11 -17.48 -2.02
N ALA A 190 3.38 -18.44 -1.46
CA ALA A 190 3.61 -18.91 -0.09
C ALA A 190 4.97 -19.61 0.05
N ASP A 191 5.41 -20.34 -0.98
CA ASP A 191 6.74 -20.93 -1.02
C ASP A 191 7.81 -19.84 -1.10
N LYS A 192 7.63 -18.83 -1.95
CA LYS A 192 8.57 -17.71 -2.03
C LYS A 192 8.71 -16.96 -0.70
N LEU A 193 7.60 -16.73 -0.01
CA LEU A 193 7.55 -16.03 1.27
C LEU A 193 8.28 -16.76 2.41
N LYS A 194 8.56 -18.07 2.28
CA LYS A 194 9.36 -18.80 3.28
C LYS A 194 10.80 -18.30 3.32
N ASP A 195 11.34 -17.97 2.15
CA ASP A 195 12.72 -17.52 2.00
C ASP A 195 12.84 -15.98 1.99
N TYR A 196 11.79 -15.28 1.53
CA TYR A 196 11.75 -13.82 1.33
C TYR A 196 10.56 -13.20 2.07
N ASN A 197 10.69 -12.98 3.39
CA ASN A 197 9.56 -12.51 4.20
C ASN A 197 9.11 -11.08 3.91
N ASP A 198 9.96 -10.30 3.23
CA ASP A 198 9.74 -8.89 2.89
C ASP A 198 9.25 -8.72 1.45
N LEU A 199 8.89 -9.84 0.79
CA LEU A 199 8.27 -9.82 -0.53
C LEU A 199 7.06 -8.88 -0.53
N CYS A 200 6.91 -8.16 -1.63
CA CYS A 200 5.87 -7.20 -1.89
C CYS A 200 5.36 -7.42 -3.32
N VAL A 201 4.05 -7.30 -3.48
CA VAL A 201 3.40 -7.24 -4.78
C VAL A 201 2.69 -5.90 -4.90
N LYS A 202 3.05 -5.12 -5.92
CA LYS A 202 2.33 -3.91 -6.33
C LYS A 202 1.77 -4.16 -7.73
N ALA A 203 0.45 -4.11 -7.87
CA ALA A 203 -0.21 -4.27 -9.15
C ALA A 203 -0.90 -2.97 -9.58
N TYR A 204 -0.89 -2.72 -10.88
CA TYR A 204 -1.64 -1.65 -11.53
C TYR A 204 -2.60 -2.26 -12.54
N ARG A 205 -3.85 -1.81 -12.52
CA ARG A 205 -4.82 -2.00 -13.59
C ARG A 205 -4.81 -0.77 -14.49
N LEU A 206 -4.60 -0.99 -15.78
CA LEU A 206 -4.61 0.03 -16.81
C LEU A 206 -5.58 -0.35 -17.92
N ASN A 207 -5.87 0.59 -18.80
CA ASN A 207 -6.75 0.38 -19.94
C ASN A 207 -6.04 0.75 -21.24
N GLY A 208 -6.16 -0.10 -22.25
CA GLY A 208 -5.51 0.09 -23.55
C GLY A 208 -6.41 -0.32 -24.70
N LYS A 209 -6.18 0.26 -25.89
CA LYS A 209 -6.87 -0.18 -27.11
C LYS A 209 -6.55 -1.64 -27.41
N PHE A 210 -7.61 -2.39 -27.64
CA PHE A 210 -7.58 -3.76 -28.12
C PHE A 210 -8.26 -3.81 -29.49
N LYS A 211 -7.52 -4.27 -30.51
CA LYS A 211 -8.03 -4.48 -31.86
C LYS A 211 -7.63 -5.86 -32.36
N GLY A 212 -8.50 -6.85 -32.20
CA GLY A 212 -8.18 -8.21 -32.58
C GLY A 212 -9.25 -9.22 -32.16
N ARG A 213 -8.86 -10.49 -32.15
CA ARG A 213 -9.70 -11.59 -31.66
C ARG A 213 -9.56 -11.69 -30.14
N TYR A 214 -10.65 -11.46 -29.43
CA TYR A 214 -10.82 -11.89 -28.05
C TYR A 214 -11.25 -13.35 -28.03
N TYR A 215 -10.65 -14.15 -27.16
CA TYR A 215 -11.02 -15.56 -26.96
C TYR A 215 -11.72 -15.69 -25.62
N ASN A 216 -12.94 -16.21 -25.62
CA ASN A 216 -13.65 -16.52 -24.38
C ASN A 216 -13.10 -17.79 -23.72
N ARG A 217 -13.61 -18.19 -22.55
CA ARG A 217 -13.12 -19.36 -21.80
C ARG A 217 -13.22 -20.70 -22.55
N LEU A 218 -14.01 -20.75 -23.61
CA LEU A 218 -14.18 -21.92 -24.50
C LEU A 218 -13.27 -21.86 -25.73
N ASN A 219 -12.34 -20.90 -25.80
CA ASN A 219 -11.50 -20.57 -26.97
C ASN A 219 -12.31 -20.15 -28.21
N GLN A 220 -13.51 -19.61 -28.04
CA GLN A 220 -14.29 -19.08 -29.16
C GLN A 220 -13.88 -17.62 -29.44
N PRO A 221 -13.54 -17.27 -30.69
CA PRO A 221 -13.07 -15.94 -31.02
C PRO A 221 -14.21 -14.95 -31.33
N THR A 222 -14.11 -13.75 -30.78
CA THR A 222 -14.93 -12.58 -31.14
C THR A 222 -14.01 -11.43 -31.55
N ASN A 223 -14.23 -10.83 -32.73
CA ASN A 223 -13.46 -9.65 -33.14
C ASN A 223 -14.00 -8.42 -32.42
N ILE A 224 -13.13 -7.72 -31.72
CA ILE A 224 -13.48 -6.46 -31.02
C ILE A 224 -12.46 -5.37 -31.36
N ASN A 225 -12.88 -4.13 -31.23
CA ASN A 225 -12.05 -2.95 -31.43
C ASN A 225 -12.36 -1.93 -30.31
N GLU A 226 -12.05 -2.29 -29.08
CA GLU A 226 -12.53 -1.62 -27.87
C GLU A 226 -11.39 -1.27 -26.90
N ILE A 227 -11.68 -0.56 -25.82
CA ILE A 227 -10.74 -0.33 -24.73
C ILE A 227 -10.92 -1.47 -23.71
N ARG A 228 -9.82 -2.14 -23.35
CA ARG A 228 -9.83 -3.29 -22.44
C ARG A 228 -8.77 -3.14 -21.35
N PRO A 229 -8.99 -3.76 -20.17
CA PRO A 229 -8.00 -3.72 -19.09
C PRO A 229 -6.77 -4.58 -19.40
N PHE A 230 -5.62 -4.17 -18.87
CA PHE A 230 -4.39 -4.97 -18.75
C PHE A 230 -3.68 -4.61 -17.45
N TYR A 231 -2.71 -5.42 -17.04
CA TYR A 231 -2.13 -5.36 -15.71
C TYR A 231 -0.60 -5.31 -15.74
N LEU A 232 -0.04 -4.55 -14.80
CA LEU A 232 1.39 -4.54 -14.47
C LEU A 232 1.54 -5.02 -13.03
N LEU A 233 2.25 -6.13 -12.80
CA LEU A 233 2.54 -6.64 -11.46
C LEU A 233 4.04 -6.51 -11.18
N LEU A 234 4.41 -5.68 -10.21
CA LEU A 234 5.76 -5.57 -9.67
C LEU A 234 5.89 -6.52 -8.48
N ILE A 235 6.89 -7.38 -8.51
CA ILE A 235 7.15 -8.42 -7.50
C ILE A 235 8.62 -8.36 -7.09
N GLY A 236 8.90 -8.21 -5.80
CA GLY A 236 10.26 -8.11 -5.25
C GLY A 236 10.21 -7.77 -3.76
N SER A 237 11.35 -7.51 -3.13
CA SER A 237 11.33 -6.97 -1.76
C SER A 237 10.61 -5.62 -1.72
N GLU A 238 9.91 -5.32 -0.62
CA GLU A 238 9.18 -4.06 -0.48
C GLU A 238 10.10 -2.85 -0.65
N GLU A 239 11.34 -2.94 -0.18
CA GLU A 239 12.34 -1.89 -0.36
C GLU A 239 12.60 -1.60 -1.85
N MET A 240 12.87 -2.64 -2.65
CA MET A 240 13.20 -2.49 -4.07
C MET A 240 11.99 -2.05 -4.91
N VAL A 241 10.81 -2.58 -4.61
CA VAL A 241 9.56 -2.11 -5.24
C VAL A 241 9.35 -0.62 -4.94
N ASN A 242 9.59 -0.19 -3.70
CA ASN A 242 9.46 1.22 -3.31
C ASN A 242 10.51 2.14 -3.95
N VAL A 243 11.72 1.65 -4.23
CA VAL A 243 12.72 2.43 -5.00
C VAL A 243 12.18 2.76 -6.39
N ILE A 244 11.50 1.81 -7.05
CA ILE A 244 10.91 2.03 -8.38
C ILE A 244 9.71 2.96 -8.28
N THR A 245 8.72 2.63 -7.44
CA THR A 245 7.43 3.35 -7.40
C THR A 245 7.55 4.78 -6.88
N ARG A 246 8.54 5.11 -6.05
CA ARG A 246 8.78 6.50 -5.62
C ARG A 246 9.39 7.37 -6.72
N LYS A 247 10.25 6.80 -7.56
CA LYS A 247 10.89 7.54 -8.66
C LYS A 247 10.00 7.62 -9.89
N VAL A 248 9.27 6.54 -10.14
CA VAL A 248 8.28 6.38 -11.22
C VAL A 248 6.91 6.10 -10.60
N PRO A 249 6.28 7.11 -9.99
CA PRO A 249 4.95 6.98 -9.42
C PRO A 249 3.90 6.71 -10.51
N GLU A 250 2.80 6.08 -10.11
CA GLU A 250 1.73 5.60 -10.99
C GLU A 250 1.07 6.73 -11.82
N ASP A 251 1.03 7.96 -11.29
CA ASP A 251 0.49 9.14 -11.98
C ASP A 251 1.33 9.59 -13.18
N LYS A 252 2.59 9.12 -13.29
CA LYS A 252 3.44 9.37 -14.46
C LYS A 252 3.20 8.41 -15.61
N ILE A 253 2.54 7.27 -15.37
CA ILE A 253 2.30 6.27 -16.41
C ILE A 253 1.37 6.86 -17.48
N LYS A 254 1.85 6.88 -18.73
CA LYS A 254 1.15 7.46 -19.90
C LYS A 254 0.04 6.54 -20.43
N GLY A 255 -0.56 6.91 -21.55
CA GLY A 255 -1.77 6.28 -22.07
C GLY A 255 -3.00 6.76 -21.28
N ARG A 256 -3.80 5.82 -20.77
CA ARG A 256 -5.04 6.13 -20.03
C ARG A 256 -4.85 6.26 -18.51
N GLY A 257 -3.61 6.17 -18.03
CA GLY A 257 -3.27 6.20 -16.61
C GLY A 257 -3.62 4.90 -15.88
N VAL A 258 -3.26 4.86 -14.60
CA VAL A 258 -3.64 3.77 -13.69
C VAL A 258 -5.06 4.00 -13.19
N GLU A 259 -5.92 3.00 -13.38
CA GLU A 259 -7.32 3.03 -12.92
C GLU A 259 -7.42 2.59 -11.45
N HIS A 260 -6.76 1.48 -11.13
CA HIS A 260 -6.72 0.92 -9.78
C HIS A 260 -5.33 0.38 -9.47
N SER A 261 -4.97 0.36 -8.19
CA SER A 261 -3.78 -0.34 -7.73
C SER A 261 -4.13 -1.38 -6.66
N PHE A 262 -3.22 -2.33 -6.48
CA PHE A 262 -3.26 -3.27 -5.38
C PHE A 262 -1.87 -3.38 -4.79
N THR A 263 -1.78 -3.50 -3.46
CA THR A 263 -0.50 -3.68 -2.78
C THR A 263 -0.66 -4.67 -1.67
N ILE A 264 0.26 -5.62 -1.57
CA ILE A 264 0.35 -6.52 -0.43
C ILE A 264 1.81 -6.81 -0.10
N SER A 265 2.10 -6.87 1.19
CA SER A 265 3.41 -7.13 1.74
C SER A 265 3.28 -7.75 3.12
N ASN A 266 4.30 -8.50 3.54
CA ASN A 266 4.39 -9.06 4.89
C ASN A 266 5.11 -8.13 5.89
N MET A 267 5.67 -7.02 5.42
CA MET A 267 6.34 -6.08 6.30
C MET A 267 5.33 -5.31 7.17
N PRO A 268 5.52 -5.29 8.50
CA PRO A 268 4.71 -4.46 9.38
C PRO A 268 5.09 -3.00 9.18
N HIS A 269 4.12 -2.16 8.83
CA HIS A 269 4.35 -0.74 8.60
C HIS A 269 4.13 0.03 9.91
N LYS A 270 5.14 0.80 10.29
CA LYS A 270 5.00 1.78 11.37
C LYS A 270 4.37 3.04 10.82
N VAL A 271 3.31 3.51 11.47
CA VAL A 271 2.63 4.75 11.09
C VAL A 271 2.85 5.82 12.15
N ASN A 272 3.16 7.04 11.72
CA ASN A 272 3.19 8.19 12.61
C ASN A 272 1.76 8.72 12.80
N TYR A 273 1.32 8.84 14.04
CA TYR A 273 0.00 9.39 14.35
C TYR A 273 0.00 10.16 15.66
N GLU A 274 -1.03 10.98 15.86
CA GLU A 274 -1.33 11.58 17.15
C GLU A 274 -2.80 12.03 17.24
N ILE A 275 -3.29 12.16 18.47
CA ILE A 275 -4.56 12.83 18.75
C ILE A 275 -4.49 14.27 18.26
N VAL A 276 -5.43 14.68 17.42
CA VAL A 276 -5.57 16.07 16.98
C VAL A 276 -6.72 16.76 17.73
N GLY A 277 -6.64 18.08 17.86
CA GLY A 277 -7.63 18.86 18.61
C GLY A 277 -8.95 19.09 17.87
N ILE A 278 -8.94 18.94 16.54
CA ILE A 278 -10.05 19.20 15.62
C ILE A 278 -9.96 18.20 14.46
N PRO A 279 -11.09 17.69 13.93
CA PRO A 279 -12.43 17.86 14.46
C PRO A 279 -12.64 17.05 15.75
N LYS A 280 -13.48 17.56 16.65
CA LYS A 280 -13.91 16.88 17.88
C LYS A 280 -15.34 17.27 18.23
N ILE A 281 -16.04 16.39 18.95
CA ILE A 281 -17.35 16.65 19.54
C ILE A 281 -17.27 16.31 21.03
N GLY A 282 -17.81 17.19 21.87
CA GLY A 282 -17.64 17.08 23.32
C GLY A 282 -16.29 17.64 23.78
N THR A 283 -15.85 17.21 24.95
CA THR A 283 -14.63 17.72 25.59
C THR A 283 -13.73 16.59 26.02
N PHE A 284 -12.42 16.85 25.97
CA PHE A 284 -11.40 15.97 26.52
C PHE A 284 -10.10 16.75 26.70
N LYS A 285 -9.18 16.22 27.52
CA LYS A 285 -7.81 16.69 27.65
C LYS A 285 -6.85 15.64 27.14
N LYS A 286 -5.69 16.07 26.63
CA LYS A 286 -4.57 15.18 26.34
C LYS A 286 -3.81 14.93 27.65
N CYS A 287 -3.44 13.68 27.91
CA CYS A 287 -2.60 13.35 29.05
C CYS A 287 -1.24 14.04 28.92
N MET A 288 -0.80 14.78 29.94
CA MET A 288 0.49 15.51 29.88
C MET A 288 1.71 14.59 29.70
N LYS A 289 1.61 13.32 30.12
CA LYS A 289 2.70 12.34 30.00
C LYS A 289 2.74 11.66 28.63
N ASN A 290 1.60 11.53 27.95
CA ASN A 290 1.53 10.93 26.61
C ASN A 290 0.47 11.66 25.75
N PRO A 291 0.72 12.93 25.38
CA PRO A 291 -0.30 13.76 24.73
C PRO A 291 -0.62 13.34 23.30
N LYS A 292 0.22 12.48 22.70
CA LYS A 292 0.00 11.94 21.36
C LYS A 292 -1.04 10.82 21.33
N TYR A 293 -1.10 10.00 22.38
CA TYR A 293 -1.85 8.74 22.33
C TYR A 293 -2.84 8.56 23.49
N HIS A 294 -2.94 9.50 24.43
CA HIS A 294 -3.79 9.34 25.62
C HIS A 294 -4.71 10.54 25.85
N ILE A 295 -6.01 10.25 25.84
CA ILE A 295 -7.10 11.15 26.19
C ILE A 295 -7.56 10.90 27.63
N VAL A 296 -7.85 11.97 28.37
CA VAL A 296 -8.43 11.94 29.72
C VAL A 296 -9.59 12.95 29.83
N ASP A 297 -10.46 12.75 30.82
CA ASP A 297 -11.62 13.61 31.11
C ASP A 297 -12.54 13.75 29.89
N ALA A 298 -12.83 12.63 29.20
CA ALA A 298 -13.66 12.62 28.00
C ALA A 298 -15.16 12.72 28.35
N GLU A 299 -15.83 13.74 27.83
CA GLU A 299 -17.26 13.99 28.06
C GLU A 299 -18.01 14.29 26.77
N LYS A 300 -19.26 13.83 26.71
CA LYS A 300 -20.20 14.15 25.63
C LYS A 300 -20.51 15.64 25.61
N ALA A 301 -20.82 16.17 24.43
CA ALA A 301 -21.30 17.55 24.32
C ALA A 301 -22.60 17.75 25.14
N SER A 302 -22.62 18.77 25.98
CA SER A 302 -23.74 19.06 26.88
C SER A 302 -24.82 19.95 26.26
N LYS A 303 -24.50 20.66 25.18
CA LYS A 303 -25.37 21.66 24.52
C LYS A 303 -25.18 21.66 23.00
N GLY A 304 -26.10 22.31 22.29
CA GLY A 304 -26.06 22.50 20.84
C GLY A 304 -26.55 21.29 20.03
N LYS A 305 -26.37 21.36 18.71
CA LYS A 305 -26.84 20.33 17.75
C LYS A 305 -26.22 18.94 17.97
N ASN A 306 -25.06 18.88 18.63
CA ASN A 306 -24.33 17.64 18.91
C ASN A 306 -24.53 17.14 20.35
N LYS A 307 -25.52 17.67 21.09
CA LYS A 307 -25.77 17.27 22.49
C LYS A 307 -25.91 15.74 22.59
N GLY A 308 -25.18 15.15 23.53
CA GLY A 308 -25.19 13.70 23.76
C GLY A 308 -24.19 12.90 22.92
N ASN A 309 -23.43 13.54 22.03
CA ASN A 309 -22.42 12.91 21.19
C ASN A 309 -21.00 13.18 21.70
N PHE A 310 -20.08 12.28 21.40
CA PHE A 310 -18.64 12.44 21.64
C PHE A 310 -17.87 11.95 20.42
N MET A 311 -16.84 12.69 20.02
CA MET A 311 -15.95 12.30 18.94
C MET A 311 -14.55 12.89 19.18
N PHE A 312 -13.51 12.09 18.94
CA PHE A 312 -12.14 12.55 18.85
C PHE A 312 -11.52 12.10 17.52
N SER A 313 -10.39 12.69 17.15
CA SER A 313 -9.73 12.35 15.89
C SER A 313 -8.23 12.11 16.06
N LEU A 314 -7.68 11.26 15.20
CA LEU A 314 -6.25 11.06 15.02
C LEU A 314 -5.82 11.66 13.68
N GLY A 315 -4.75 12.45 13.70
CA GLY A 315 -3.99 12.76 12.50
C GLY A 315 -2.99 11.64 12.25
N VAL A 316 -2.99 11.09 11.04
CA VAL A 316 -2.18 9.92 10.65
C VAL A 316 -1.39 10.25 9.40
N ASP A 317 -0.16 9.79 9.34
CA ASP A 317 0.74 9.97 8.20
C ASP A 317 0.99 8.64 7.48
N PHE A 318 0.22 8.44 6.41
CA PHE A 318 0.39 7.33 5.47
C PHE A 318 1.23 7.72 4.23
N SER A 319 1.90 8.88 4.21
CA SER A 319 2.56 9.37 2.99
C SER A 319 3.66 8.44 2.46
N ASP A 320 4.25 7.64 3.35
CA ASP A 320 5.28 6.64 2.99
C ASP A 320 4.72 5.23 2.73
N PHE A 321 3.41 5.02 2.87
CA PHE A 321 2.80 3.71 2.66
C PHE A 321 2.70 3.41 1.15
N PRO A 322 3.04 2.20 0.71
CA PRO A 322 2.94 1.80 -0.69
C PRO A 322 1.49 1.50 -1.14
N ILE A 323 0.49 1.83 -0.32
CA ILE A 323 -0.93 1.52 -0.49
C ILE A 323 -1.63 2.74 -1.10
N GLU A 324 -2.58 2.52 -2.00
CA GLU A 324 -3.36 3.60 -2.60
C GLU A 324 -4.21 4.36 -1.59
N ASN A 325 -4.38 5.64 -1.89
CA ASN A 325 -5.16 6.55 -1.07
C ASN A 325 -6.62 6.11 -0.93
N ASP A 326 -7.23 5.56 -1.99
CA ASP A 326 -8.63 5.12 -1.95
C ASP A 326 -8.83 3.96 -0.97
N TYR A 327 -7.91 2.99 -0.95
CA TYR A 327 -7.90 1.92 0.03
C TYR A 327 -7.76 2.45 1.47
N LEU A 328 -6.88 3.44 1.67
CA LEU A 328 -6.67 4.08 2.97
C LEU A 328 -7.87 4.90 3.44
N LEU A 329 -8.70 5.41 2.51
CA LEU A 329 -9.88 6.19 2.83
C LEU A 329 -11.10 5.33 3.19
N GLU A 330 -11.10 4.03 2.88
CA GLU A 330 -12.26 3.18 3.16
C GLU A 330 -12.28 2.67 4.62
N PRO A 331 -13.25 3.11 5.45
CA PRO A 331 -13.34 2.69 6.85
C PRO A 331 -13.47 1.18 7.02
N GLU A 332 -14.08 0.51 6.06
CA GLU A 332 -14.22 -0.94 6.04
C GLU A 332 -12.87 -1.62 6.09
N ASN A 333 -11.80 -1.06 5.50
CA ASN A 333 -10.45 -1.65 5.53
C ASN A 333 -9.79 -1.60 6.92
N TYR A 334 -10.43 -0.96 7.90
CA TYR A 334 -9.95 -0.90 9.27
C TYR A 334 -10.78 -1.81 10.18
N GLU A 335 -10.14 -2.25 11.27
CA GLU A 335 -10.80 -3.03 12.32
C GLU A 335 -10.55 -2.37 13.68
N LEU A 336 -11.62 -2.18 14.45
CA LEU A 336 -11.56 -1.68 15.82
C LEU A 336 -11.75 -2.84 16.80
N ASN A 337 -10.94 -2.85 17.86
CA ASN A 337 -11.14 -3.81 18.95
C ASN A 337 -12.35 -3.50 19.85
N SER A 338 -13.00 -2.35 19.66
CA SER A 338 -14.17 -1.93 20.43
C SER A 338 -15.32 -1.53 19.51
N LYS A 339 -16.50 -2.07 19.83
CA LYS A 339 -17.77 -1.70 19.18
C LYS A 339 -18.40 -0.44 19.78
N ASP A 340 -17.72 0.24 20.70
CA ASP A 340 -18.23 1.49 21.31
C ASP A 340 -18.04 2.68 20.37
N TYR A 341 -17.18 2.56 19.36
CA TYR A 341 -16.85 3.63 18.43
C TYR A 341 -17.13 3.21 16.99
N ALA A 342 -17.58 4.18 16.19
CA ALA A 342 -17.60 4.10 14.74
C ALA A 342 -16.44 4.92 14.16
N LEU A 343 -15.76 4.37 13.15
CA LEU A 343 -14.66 5.01 12.45
C LEU A 343 -15.18 5.79 11.24
N SER A 344 -14.62 6.96 11.00
CA SER A 344 -14.62 7.63 9.70
C SER A 344 -13.18 7.95 9.30
N VAL A 345 -12.90 7.94 8.00
CA VAL A 345 -11.58 8.26 7.46
C VAL A 345 -11.73 9.34 6.39
N SER A 346 -10.79 10.27 6.35
CA SER A 346 -10.80 11.37 5.38
C SER A 346 -9.39 11.91 5.15
N THR A 347 -9.17 12.58 4.01
CA THR A 347 -7.92 13.28 3.74
C THR A 347 -7.75 14.44 4.71
N PHE A 348 -6.53 14.61 5.24
CA PHE A 348 -6.20 15.72 6.12
C PHE A 348 -6.08 17.02 5.32
N LYS A 349 -6.92 18.02 5.61
CA LYS A 349 -6.98 19.29 4.88
C LYS A 349 -6.09 20.40 5.45
N GLY A 350 -5.35 20.14 6.53
CA GLY A 350 -4.46 21.12 7.16
C GLY A 350 -3.05 21.09 6.57
N LYS A 351 -2.30 22.19 6.68
CA LYS A 351 -0.84 22.16 6.47
C LYS A 351 -0.21 21.42 7.65
N GLY A 352 0.56 20.37 7.39
CA GLY A 352 1.21 19.63 8.47
C GLY A 352 1.74 18.27 8.09
N LYS A 353 2.06 17.50 9.13
CA LYS A 353 2.71 16.18 9.12
C LYS A 353 1.74 15.00 9.00
N HIS A 354 0.51 15.22 8.53
CA HIS A 354 -0.53 14.20 8.48
C HIS A 354 -1.14 14.21 7.08
N SER A 355 -1.32 13.03 6.49
CA SER A 355 -2.01 12.87 5.21
C SER A 355 -3.48 12.51 5.41
N HIS A 356 -3.83 11.86 6.53
CA HIS A 356 -5.17 11.35 6.81
C HIS A 356 -5.67 11.74 8.18
N LEU A 357 -6.99 11.70 8.34
CA LEU A 357 -7.69 11.95 9.58
C LEU A 357 -8.64 10.78 9.86
N LEU A 358 -8.44 10.12 11.00
CA LEU A 358 -9.33 9.08 11.50
C LEU A 358 -10.21 9.66 12.61
N GLY A 359 -11.52 9.72 12.38
CA GLY A 359 -12.53 10.18 13.35
C GLY A 359 -13.18 9.02 14.08
N PHE A 360 -13.29 9.11 15.40
CA PHE A 360 -13.88 8.07 16.24
C PHE A 360 -15.10 8.63 16.96
N THR A 361 -16.29 8.25 16.50
CA THR A 361 -17.56 8.70 17.07
C THR A 361 -18.08 7.67 18.06
N LEU A 362 -18.35 8.08 19.29
CA LEU A 362 -18.95 7.20 20.30
C LEU A 362 -20.37 6.83 19.88
N ASN A 363 -20.66 5.53 19.84
CA ASN A 363 -21.97 5.01 19.49
C ASN A 363 -23.05 5.50 20.47
N SER A 364 -24.21 5.86 19.93
CA SER A 364 -25.30 6.49 20.68
C SER A 364 -25.80 5.68 21.87
N LYS A 365 -25.67 4.35 21.81
CA LYS A 365 -26.01 3.40 22.88
C LYS A 365 -25.11 3.53 24.11
N MET A 366 -23.90 4.07 23.96
CA MET A 366 -22.97 4.23 25.08
C MET A 366 -23.29 5.49 25.88
N PRO A 367 -23.49 5.40 27.21
CA PRO A 367 -23.89 6.55 28.02
C PRO A 367 -22.78 7.61 28.12
N LYS A 368 -21.51 7.19 28.15
CA LYS A 368 -20.33 8.04 28.25
C LYS A 368 -19.10 7.37 27.61
N PRO A 369 -18.04 8.11 27.25
CA PRO A 369 -16.76 7.52 26.88
C PRO A 369 -16.24 6.63 28.01
N GLY A 370 -16.05 5.34 27.73
CA GLY A 370 -15.54 4.38 28.70
C GLY A 370 -14.01 4.40 28.77
N LYS A 371 -13.45 3.86 29.86
CA LYS A 371 -12.02 3.57 29.91
C LYS A 371 -11.70 2.42 28.95
N CYS A 372 -10.97 2.69 27.87
CA CYS A 372 -10.59 1.64 26.90
C CYS A 372 -9.21 1.88 26.27
N ASP A 373 -8.56 0.78 25.88
CA ASP A 373 -7.41 0.79 24.98
C ASP A 373 -7.96 0.58 23.57
N LEU A 374 -8.29 1.67 22.85
CA LEU A 374 -8.80 1.56 21.50
C LEU A 374 -7.63 1.19 20.57
N LYS A 375 -7.70 0.01 19.96
CA LYS A 375 -6.79 -0.44 18.91
C LYS A 375 -7.48 -0.32 17.56
N VAL A 376 -6.73 0.14 16.57
CA VAL A 376 -7.17 0.30 15.18
C VAL A 376 -6.17 -0.45 14.33
N ALA A 377 -6.63 -1.46 13.60
CA ALA A 377 -5.80 -2.20 12.65
C ALA A 377 -6.21 -1.83 11.23
N LEU A 378 -5.27 -1.34 10.41
CA LEU A 378 -5.44 -1.27 8.97
C LEU A 378 -5.21 -2.69 8.44
N LYS A 379 -6.28 -3.35 8.00
CA LYS A 379 -6.26 -4.76 7.59
C LYS A 379 -5.66 -4.92 6.20
N LYS A 380 -5.06 -6.07 5.94
CA LYS A 380 -4.83 -6.58 4.58
C LYS A 380 -6.14 -7.17 4.09
N ARG A 381 -6.82 -6.50 3.16
CA ARG A 381 -8.05 -6.96 2.52
C ARG A 381 -7.88 -6.85 1.02
N LEU A 382 -8.56 -7.75 0.32
CA LEU A 382 -8.67 -7.66 -1.12
C LEU A 382 -9.57 -6.45 -1.47
N PRO A 383 -9.10 -5.47 -2.25
CA PRO A 383 -9.92 -4.35 -2.70
C PRO A 383 -11.18 -4.81 -3.43
N SER A 384 -12.30 -4.11 -3.22
CA SER A 384 -13.59 -4.43 -3.84
C SER A 384 -13.55 -4.32 -5.37
N TRP A 385 -12.71 -3.44 -5.92
CA TRP A 385 -12.55 -3.28 -7.36
C TRP A 385 -12.14 -4.60 -8.03
N ILE A 386 -11.36 -5.47 -7.36
CA ILE A 386 -10.94 -6.76 -7.94
C ILE A 386 -12.16 -7.63 -8.25
N ILE A 387 -13.13 -7.67 -7.33
CA ILE A 387 -14.38 -8.42 -7.52
C ILE A 387 -15.22 -7.74 -8.61
N GLN A 388 -15.36 -6.41 -8.58
CA GLN A 388 -16.14 -5.64 -9.56
C GLN A 388 -15.59 -5.73 -10.98
N CYS A 389 -14.28 -5.90 -11.10
CA CYS A 389 -13.54 -5.99 -12.36
C CYS A 389 -13.36 -7.43 -12.88
N THR A 390 -13.89 -8.42 -12.16
CA THR A 390 -13.82 -9.83 -12.56
C THR A 390 -15.05 -10.17 -13.39
N ASP A 391 -14.81 -10.70 -14.58
CA ASP A 391 -15.83 -11.43 -15.32
C ASP A 391 -15.84 -12.86 -14.75
N GLU A 392 -16.97 -13.29 -14.18
CA GLU A 392 -17.12 -14.63 -13.60
C GLU A 392 -17.63 -15.65 -14.65
N GLU A 393 -18.21 -15.18 -15.75
CA GLU A 393 -18.83 -16.03 -16.76
C GLU A 393 -17.87 -16.36 -17.90
N GLY A 394 -17.14 -15.37 -18.42
CA GLY A 394 -16.12 -15.55 -19.46
C GLY A 394 -16.65 -16.12 -20.77
N LEU A 395 -17.92 -15.87 -21.12
CA LEU A 395 -18.62 -16.46 -22.27
C LEU A 395 -18.85 -15.45 -23.40
N ASP A 396 -19.55 -14.35 -23.12
CA ASP A 396 -19.86 -13.30 -24.10
C ASP A 396 -19.27 -11.95 -23.67
N ILE A 397 -18.36 -11.43 -24.48
CA ILE A 397 -17.67 -10.16 -24.23
C ILE A 397 -18.60 -8.93 -24.36
N HIS A 398 -19.79 -9.10 -24.94
CA HIS A 398 -20.79 -8.03 -25.09
C HIS A 398 -21.88 -8.06 -24.02
N GLU A 399 -21.86 -9.05 -23.12
CA GLU A 399 -22.84 -9.17 -22.04
C GLU A 399 -22.41 -8.38 -20.81
N GLY A 400 -23.33 -7.56 -20.27
CA GLY A 400 -23.07 -6.77 -19.07
C GLY A 400 -21.82 -5.89 -19.18
N ASP A 401 -20.94 -6.00 -18.19
CA ASP A 401 -19.68 -5.25 -18.10
C ASP A 401 -18.46 -6.04 -18.59
N ALA A 402 -18.65 -7.19 -19.26
CA ALA A 402 -17.56 -8.09 -19.65
C ALA A 402 -16.46 -7.39 -20.47
N MET A 403 -16.82 -6.39 -21.30
CA MET A 403 -15.87 -5.60 -22.09
C MET A 403 -14.85 -4.84 -21.25
N THR A 404 -15.20 -4.42 -20.03
CA THR A 404 -14.32 -3.69 -19.11
C THR A 404 -13.78 -4.60 -18.00
N GLN A 405 -14.18 -5.86 -17.95
CA GLN A 405 -13.78 -6.84 -16.96
C GLN A 405 -12.72 -7.82 -17.51
N THR A 406 -12.16 -8.63 -16.61
CA THR A 406 -11.19 -9.68 -16.94
C THR A 406 -11.66 -11.01 -16.38
N TYR A 407 -11.77 -12.02 -17.23
CA TYR A 407 -12.23 -13.35 -16.81
C TYR A 407 -11.22 -14.04 -15.88
N GLY A 408 -11.68 -14.38 -14.68
CA GLY A 408 -10.88 -15.06 -13.66
C GLY A 408 -9.94 -14.16 -12.84
N LEU A 409 -10.01 -12.83 -12.99
CA LEU A 409 -9.11 -11.88 -12.32
C LEU A 409 -9.05 -12.06 -10.81
N ARG A 410 -10.20 -12.25 -10.16
CA ARG A 410 -10.31 -12.48 -8.72
C ARG A 410 -9.46 -13.67 -8.26
N TYR A 411 -9.39 -14.75 -9.03
CA TYR A 411 -8.64 -15.96 -8.67
C TYR A 411 -7.12 -15.71 -8.63
N LEU A 412 -6.60 -14.85 -9.51
CA LEU A 412 -5.20 -14.41 -9.47
C LEU A 412 -4.90 -13.67 -8.16
N PHE A 413 -5.68 -12.63 -7.87
CA PHE A 413 -5.39 -11.77 -6.72
C PHE A 413 -5.78 -12.42 -5.38
N GLU A 414 -6.79 -13.29 -5.33
CA GLU A 414 -7.10 -14.11 -4.15
C GLU A 414 -5.97 -15.10 -3.87
N GLY A 415 -5.42 -15.75 -4.89
CA GLY A 415 -4.26 -16.64 -4.74
C GLY A 415 -3.07 -15.91 -4.13
N ILE A 416 -2.75 -14.72 -4.66
CA ILE A 416 -1.72 -13.84 -4.08
C ILE A 416 -2.09 -13.48 -2.64
N TYR A 417 -3.29 -12.93 -2.41
CA TYR A 417 -3.76 -12.48 -1.10
C TYR A 417 -3.67 -13.55 0.00
N GLU A 418 -4.13 -14.76 -0.29
CA GLU A 418 -4.11 -15.89 0.63
C GLU A 418 -2.71 -16.30 1.05
N ALA A 419 -1.71 -16.15 0.16
CA ALA A 419 -0.32 -16.45 0.49
C ALA A 419 0.24 -15.52 1.59
N PHE A 420 -0.14 -14.24 1.55
CA PHE A 420 0.32 -13.20 2.50
C PHE A 420 -0.47 -13.14 3.82
N THR A 421 -1.62 -13.83 3.90
CA THR A 421 -2.53 -13.78 5.05
C THR A 421 -2.69 -15.11 5.76
N LYS A 422 -1.83 -16.08 5.42
CA LYS A 422 -1.82 -17.44 6.01
C LYS A 422 -1.47 -17.45 7.49
N ASP A 423 -0.49 -16.65 7.88
CA ASP A 423 -0.10 -16.47 9.28
C ASP A 423 -0.82 -15.22 9.80
N ASP A 424 -1.11 -15.10 11.11
CA ASP A 424 -1.92 -14.03 11.73
C ASP A 424 -1.47 -12.56 11.44
N ASN A 425 -0.46 -12.36 10.59
CA ASN A 425 -0.03 -11.14 9.94
C ASN A 425 -1.06 -10.58 8.94
N ASN A 426 -2.24 -10.22 9.44
CA ASN A 426 -3.37 -9.74 8.65
C ASN A 426 -3.51 -8.22 8.63
N ASN A 427 -2.50 -7.49 9.10
CA ASN A 427 -2.56 -6.03 9.30
C ASN A 427 -1.38 -5.36 8.60
N PHE A 428 -1.62 -4.29 7.86
CA PHE A 428 -0.56 -3.40 7.36
C PHE A 428 0.02 -2.56 8.50
N ALA A 429 -0.84 -2.00 9.36
CA ALA A 429 -0.45 -1.14 10.46
C ALA A 429 -1.42 -1.25 11.64
N GLU A 430 -0.93 -0.94 12.84
CA GLU A 430 -1.74 -0.87 14.05
C GLU A 430 -1.52 0.46 14.79
N LEU A 431 -2.61 1.06 15.22
CA LEU A 431 -2.64 2.28 16.04
C LEU A 431 -3.30 1.96 17.38
N LYS A 432 -2.86 2.65 18.44
CA LYS A 432 -3.40 2.47 19.79
C LYS A 432 -3.61 3.83 20.47
N VAL A 433 -4.80 4.02 21.01
CA VAL A 433 -5.19 5.20 21.78
C VAL A 433 -5.75 4.78 23.13
N PHE A 434 -5.31 5.45 24.18
CA PHE A 434 -5.81 5.28 25.53
C PHE A 434 -6.92 6.30 25.79
N ILE A 435 -8.07 5.84 26.28
CA ILE A 435 -9.22 6.68 26.64
C ILE A 435 -9.53 6.48 28.12
N ASN A 436 -9.72 7.59 28.85
CA ASN A 436 -10.01 7.62 30.28
C ASN A 436 -11.14 8.57 30.65
#